data_AF-A0AB37SMN0-F1
#
_entry.id   AF-A0AB37SMN0-F1
#
_cell.length_a   1.000
_cell.length_b   1.000
_cell.length_c   1.000
_cell.angle_alpha   90.00
_cell.angle_beta   90.00
_cell.angle_gamma   90.00
#
_symmetry.space_group_name_H-M   'P 1'
#
loop_
_entity.id
_entity.type
_entity.pdbx_description
1 polymer ?
#
loop_
_entity_poly.entity_id
_entity_poly.type
_entity_poly.pdbx_seq_one_letter_code
_entity_poly.pdbx_strand_id
1 'polypeptide(L)'
;MNWLNFLIVWMLVIVVLVAARVLVQRLYHRGRLCVAREYGLRGGFTEYVNNDFQAKVTELEWLLCQAYEHLEGRGVTVGNDGAIALHFPVGFWKQDLDGRVTVEITSSAFGAERVTRYGSIDGALDDVRRWHRSEMKAG
;
A
#
# COMPACT_ATOMS: atom_id res chain seq x y z
N MET A 1 -56.28 -8.62 -18.20
CA MET A 1 -55.06 -7.83 -17.91
C MET A 1 -53.95 -8.34 -18.81
N ASN A 2 -53.48 -7.53 -19.76
CA ASN A 2 -52.49 -7.96 -20.75
C ASN A 2 -51.11 -8.08 -20.11
N TRP A 3 -50.66 -9.32 -19.87
CA TRP A 3 -49.35 -9.66 -19.32
C TRP A 3 -48.19 -8.98 -20.05
N LEU A 4 -48.33 -8.75 -21.36
CA LEU A 4 -47.35 -8.03 -22.18
C LEU A 4 -47.13 -6.58 -21.70
N ASN A 5 -48.19 -5.87 -21.31
CA ASN A 5 -48.08 -4.49 -20.81
C ASN A 5 -47.36 -4.45 -19.46
N PHE A 6 -47.53 -5.49 -18.63
CA PHE A 6 -46.85 -5.61 -17.35
C PHE A 6 -45.33 -5.84 -17.54
N LEU A 7 -44.94 -6.69 -18.49
CA LEU A 7 -43.54 -6.96 -18.82
C LEU A 7 -42.83 -5.72 -19.38
N ILE A 8 -43.49 -4.94 -20.23
CA ILE A 8 -42.92 -3.72 -20.80
C ILE A 8 -42.62 -2.68 -19.70
N VAL A 9 -43.55 -2.49 -18.76
CA VAL A 9 -43.35 -1.58 -17.62
C VAL A 9 -42.20 -2.06 -16.73
N TRP A 10 -42.12 -3.36 -16.45
CA TRP A 10 -41.03 -3.93 -15.66
C TRP A 10 -39.66 -3.77 -16.32
N MET A 11 -39.57 -3.98 -17.64
CA MET A 11 -38.34 -3.77 -18.40
C MET A 11 -37.88 -2.31 -18.34
N LEU A 12 -38.81 -1.35 -18.46
CA LEU A 12 -38.50 0.08 -18.33
C LEU A 12 -37.96 0.43 -16.93
N VAL A 13 -38.56 -0.12 -15.87
CA VAL A 13 -38.09 0.08 -14.49
C VAL A 13 -36.66 -0.44 -14.31
N ILE A 14 -36.35 -1.64 -14.83
CA ILE A 14 -35.00 -2.22 -14.74
C ILE A 14 -33.98 -1.34 -15.49
N VAL A 15 -34.31 -0.87 -16.69
CA VAL A 15 -33.42 0.00 -17.48
C VAL A 15 -33.12 1.29 -16.73
N VAL A 16 -34.13 1.91 -16.12
CA VAL A 16 -33.95 3.13 -15.31
C VAL A 16 -33.06 2.87 -14.09
N LEU A 17 -33.25 1.75 -13.38
CA LEU A 17 -32.42 1.40 -12.23
C LEU A 17 -30.95 1.12 -12.60
N VAL A 18 -30.71 0.45 -13.74
CA VAL A 18 -29.36 0.21 -14.25
C VAL A 18 -28.71 1.53 -14.68
N ALA A 19 -29.43 2.39 -15.40
CA ALA A 19 -28.94 3.71 -15.80
C ALA A 19 -28.61 4.58 -14.58
N ALA A 20 -29.45 4.57 -13.55
CA ALA A 20 -29.20 5.26 -12.29
C ALA A 20 -27.95 4.72 -11.58
N ARG A 21 -27.78 3.39 -11.52
CA ARG A 21 -26.56 2.78 -10.96
C ARG A 21 -25.30 3.19 -11.72
N VAL A 22 -25.33 3.16 -13.05
CA VAL A 22 -24.20 3.57 -13.89
C VAL A 22 -23.90 5.06 -13.70
N LEU A 23 -24.93 5.90 -13.59
CA LEU A 23 -24.77 7.33 -13.32
C LEU A 23 -24.16 7.57 -11.94
N VAL A 24 -24.65 6.89 -10.90
CA VAL A 24 -24.10 6.97 -9.54
C VAL A 24 -22.65 6.48 -9.52
N GLN A 25 -22.33 5.37 -10.19
CA GLN A 25 -20.95 4.89 -10.32
C GLN A 25 -20.06 5.88 -11.06
N ARG A 26 -20.54 6.50 -12.15
CA ARG A 26 -19.80 7.54 -12.88
C ARG A 26 -19.59 8.79 -12.03
N LEU A 27 -20.61 9.25 -11.30
CA LEU A 27 -20.51 10.40 -10.41
C LEU A 27 -19.60 10.10 -9.22
N TYR A 28 -19.66 8.89 -8.66
CA TYR A 28 -18.78 8.44 -7.59
C TYR A 28 -17.33 8.34 -8.07
N HIS A 29 -17.07 7.77 -9.25
CA HIS A 29 -15.74 7.77 -9.85
C HIS A 29 -15.25 9.18 -10.18
N ARG A 30 -16.12 10.05 -10.71
CA ARG A 30 -15.76 11.45 -10.97
C ARG A 30 -15.45 12.20 -9.69
N GLY A 31 -16.20 11.97 -8.62
CA GLY A 31 -15.92 12.49 -7.28
C GLY A 31 -14.58 11.99 -6.75
N ARG A 32 -14.29 10.69 -6.89
CA ARG A 32 -13.00 10.09 -6.49
C ARG A 32 -11.83 10.64 -7.30
N LEU A 33 -12.02 10.88 -8.60
CA LEU A 33 -11.01 11.48 -9.49
C LEU A 33 -10.83 12.97 -9.22
N CYS A 34 -11.90 13.71 -8.91
CA CYS A 34 -11.82 15.12 -8.51
C CYS A 34 -11.15 15.27 -7.14
N VAL A 35 -11.47 14.40 -6.18
CA VAL A 35 -10.77 14.28 -4.89
C VAL A 35 -9.30 13.96 -5.15
N ALA A 36 -8.97 12.91 -5.88
CA ALA A 36 -7.59 12.58 -6.22
C ALA A 36 -6.86 13.72 -6.95
N ARG A 37 -7.56 14.52 -7.76
CA ARG A 37 -7.01 15.69 -8.46
C ARG A 37 -6.87 16.92 -7.56
N GLU A 38 -7.82 17.21 -6.68
CA GLU A 38 -7.74 18.30 -5.70
C GLU A 38 -6.68 18.03 -4.64
N TYR A 39 -6.56 16.79 -4.17
CA TYR A 39 -5.48 16.36 -3.28
C TYR A 39 -4.14 16.20 -4.02
N GLY A 40 -4.16 15.85 -5.32
CA GLY A 40 -2.99 15.83 -6.19
C GLY A 40 -2.45 17.23 -6.54
N LEU A 41 -3.30 18.26 -6.53
CA LEU A 41 -2.92 19.66 -6.68
C LEU A 41 -2.36 20.29 -5.39
N ARG A 42 -2.52 19.62 -4.24
CA ARG A 42 -2.04 20.07 -2.92
C ARG A 42 -0.71 19.46 -2.47
N GLY A 43 0.10 18.96 -3.41
CA GLY A 43 1.57 18.80 -3.32
C GLY A 43 2.20 17.90 -2.23
N GLY A 44 1.70 17.88 -1.01
CA GLY A 44 2.30 17.15 0.12
C GLY A 44 1.73 15.75 0.35
N PHE A 45 0.55 15.44 -0.19
CA PHE A 45 -0.06 14.10 -0.05
C PHE A 45 0.48 13.09 -1.06
N THR A 46 1.17 13.53 -2.11
CA THR A 46 1.43 12.72 -3.31
C THR A 46 2.69 11.86 -3.26
N GLU A 47 3.68 12.17 -2.43
CA GLU A 47 4.91 11.36 -2.39
C GLU A 47 4.70 9.99 -1.74
N TYR A 48 3.81 9.91 -0.74
CA TYR A 48 3.57 8.69 0.06
C TYR A 48 2.33 7.87 -0.36
N VAL A 49 1.46 8.44 -1.20
CA VAL A 49 0.28 7.76 -1.78
C VAL A 49 0.51 7.41 -3.25
N ASN A 50 1.71 7.68 -3.78
CA ASN A 50 2.13 7.22 -5.09
C ASN A 50 2.22 5.68 -5.13
N ASN A 51 1.81 5.10 -6.25
CA ASN A 51 2.03 3.69 -6.58
C ASN A 51 3.49 3.26 -6.36
N ASP A 52 4.46 4.14 -6.57
CA ASP A 52 5.89 3.86 -6.32
C ASP A 52 6.19 3.60 -4.83
N PHE A 53 5.70 4.44 -3.93
CA PHE A 53 5.90 4.23 -2.48
C PHE A 53 5.23 2.93 -2.02
N GLN A 54 3.99 2.69 -2.46
CA GLN A 54 3.28 1.45 -2.15
C GLN A 54 4.00 0.22 -2.70
N ALA A 55 4.49 0.27 -3.94
CA ALA A 55 5.27 -0.81 -4.54
C ALA A 55 6.53 -1.10 -3.73
N LYS A 56 7.23 -0.07 -3.25
CA LYS A 56 8.43 -0.22 -2.41
C LYS A 56 8.11 -0.83 -1.04
N VAL A 57 6.98 -0.46 -0.40
CA VAL A 57 6.55 -1.10 0.86
C VAL A 57 6.26 -2.57 0.64
N THR A 58 5.49 -2.90 -0.40
CA THR A 58 5.16 -4.29 -0.75
C THR A 58 6.42 -5.10 -1.05
N GLU A 59 7.39 -4.51 -1.75
CA GLU A 59 8.66 -5.18 -2.04
C GLU A 59 9.46 -5.44 -0.75
N LEU A 60 9.51 -4.48 0.17
CA LEU A 60 10.15 -4.62 1.47
C LEU A 60 9.54 -5.78 2.27
N GLU A 61 8.21 -5.83 2.37
CA GLU A 61 7.46 -6.90 3.04
C GLU A 61 7.74 -8.26 2.40
N TRP A 62 7.73 -8.33 1.07
CA TRP A 62 7.97 -9.56 0.33
C TRP A 62 9.38 -10.11 0.54
N LEU A 63 10.41 -9.26 0.47
CA LEU A 63 11.81 -9.66 0.68
C LEU A 63 12.07 -10.13 2.11
N LEU A 64 11.53 -9.44 3.11
CA LEU A 64 11.65 -9.85 4.50
C LEU A 64 10.97 -11.20 4.72
N CYS A 65 9.73 -11.35 4.25
CA CYS A 65 8.99 -12.61 4.33
C CYS A 65 9.81 -13.78 3.75
N GLN A 66 10.32 -13.62 2.52
CA GLN A 66 11.11 -14.65 1.85
C GLN A 66 12.38 -15.03 2.63
N ALA A 67 13.13 -14.05 3.14
CA ALA A 67 14.34 -14.32 3.91
C ALA A 67 14.04 -15.02 5.25
N TYR A 68 12.95 -14.66 5.93
CA TYR A 68 12.60 -15.29 7.19
C TYR A 68 12.02 -16.69 7.02
N GLU A 69 11.22 -16.94 5.99
CA GLU A 69 10.82 -18.30 5.62
C GLU A 69 12.06 -19.17 5.34
N HIS A 70 13.08 -18.61 4.67
CA HIS A 70 14.35 -19.31 4.45
C HIS A 70 15.09 -19.62 5.76
N LEU A 71 15.12 -18.66 6.69
CA LEU A 71 15.72 -18.83 8.02
C LEU A 71 14.96 -19.86 8.88
N GLU A 72 13.62 -19.87 8.86
CA GLU A 72 12.80 -20.90 9.50
C GLU A 72 13.09 -22.27 8.93
N GLY A 73 13.23 -22.38 7.60
CA GLY A 73 13.63 -23.62 6.92
C GLY A 73 14.98 -24.17 7.39
N ARG A 74 15.86 -23.31 7.91
CA ARG A 74 17.15 -23.67 8.52
C ARG A 74 17.08 -23.90 10.03
N GLY A 75 15.90 -23.80 10.65
CA GLY A 75 15.68 -23.99 12.08
C GLY A 75 15.94 -22.75 12.94
N VAL A 76 16.05 -21.56 12.35
CA VAL A 76 16.15 -20.30 13.09
C VAL A 76 14.77 -19.88 13.57
N THR A 77 14.61 -19.57 14.85
CA THR A 77 13.34 -19.06 15.41
C THR A 77 13.23 -17.57 15.15
N VAL A 78 12.22 -17.15 14.40
CA VAL A 78 12.09 -15.75 13.96
C VAL A 78 11.09 -14.92 14.76
N GLY A 79 10.10 -15.52 15.39
CA GLY A 79 9.15 -14.81 16.27
C GLY A 79 8.47 -13.62 15.57
N ASN A 80 8.64 -12.41 16.13
CA ASN A 80 8.06 -11.16 15.60
C ASN A 80 9.00 -10.41 14.63
N ASP A 81 10.05 -11.07 14.14
CA ASP A 81 10.97 -10.45 13.20
C ASP A 81 10.31 -10.28 11.82
N GLY A 82 10.74 -9.24 11.10
CA GLY A 82 10.14 -8.80 9.83
C GLY A 82 9.00 -7.79 9.98
N ALA A 83 8.65 -7.40 11.20
CA ALA A 83 7.68 -6.33 11.42
C ALA A 83 8.22 -4.98 10.92
N ILE A 84 7.40 -4.29 10.11
CA ILE A 84 7.69 -2.95 9.57
C ILE A 84 6.76 -1.93 10.23
N ALA A 85 7.32 -0.82 10.70
CA ALA A 85 6.57 0.34 11.14
C ALA A 85 6.95 1.59 10.34
N LEU A 86 5.96 2.30 9.82
CA LEU A 86 6.13 3.56 9.09
C LEU A 86 5.80 4.73 10.03
N HIS A 87 6.78 5.58 10.27
CA HIS A 87 6.65 6.76 11.12
C HIS A 87 6.50 8.00 10.24
N PHE A 88 5.30 8.57 10.25
CA PHE A 88 5.00 9.79 9.52
C PHE A 88 5.36 11.03 10.36
N PRO A 89 5.99 12.05 9.77
CA PRO A 89 6.30 13.28 10.47
C PRO A 89 5.03 13.99 10.97
N VAL A 90 5.15 14.73 12.07
CA VAL A 90 4.04 15.54 12.59
C VAL A 90 3.62 16.56 11.54
N GLY A 91 2.36 16.52 11.14
CA GLY A 91 1.86 17.39 10.08
C GLY A 91 2.15 16.89 8.67
N PHE A 92 2.42 15.59 8.46
CA PHE A 92 2.60 15.00 7.11
C PHE A 92 1.47 15.33 6.10
N TRP A 93 0.30 15.76 6.59
CA TRP A 93 -0.81 16.26 5.78
C TRP A 93 -0.63 17.71 5.26
N LYS A 94 0.43 18.42 5.69
CA LYS A 94 0.77 19.77 5.27
C LYS A 94 1.78 19.72 4.13
N GLN A 95 1.55 20.57 3.13
CA GLN A 95 2.22 20.59 1.82
C GLN A 95 3.73 20.90 1.85
N ASP A 96 4.27 21.33 2.99
CA ASP A 96 5.56 22.05 3.08
C ASP A 96 6.52 21.44 4.13
N LEU A 97 6.37 20.15 4.43
CA LEU A 97 7.27 19.45 5.34
C LEU A 97 8.26 18.60 4.55
N ASP A 98 9.55 18.95 4.64
CA ASP A 98 10.71 18.10 4.31
C ASP A 98 10.80 16.82 5.18
N GLY A 99 9.74 16.51 5.92
CA GLY A 99 9.68 15.34 6.78
C GLY A 99 9.63 14.08 5.92
N ARG A 100 10.72 13.32 5.93
CA ARG A 100 10.80 11.99 5.32
C ARG A 100 10.10 10.97 6.22
N VAL A 101 9.33 10.05 5.62
CA VAL A 101 8.80 8.88 6.34
C VAL A 101 9.98 8.04 6.82
N THR A 102 10.04 7.83 8.13
CA THR A 102 11.03 6.95 8.74
C THR A 102 10.49 5.53 8.73
N VAL A 103 11.29 4.58 8.25
CA VAL A 103 10.94 3.16 8.22
C VAL A 103 11.68 2.47 9.35
N GLU A 104 10.95 1.73 10.17
CA GLU A 104 11.51 0.92 11.25
C GLU A 104 11.27 -0.55 10.95
N ILE A 105 12.32 -1.36 11.01
CA ILE A 105 12.25 -2.81 10.77
C ILE A 105 12.73 -3.53 12.02
N THR A 106 11.90 -4.39 12.57
CA THR A 106 12.25 -5.25 13.71
C THR A 106 12.83 -6.55 13.20
N SER A 107 14.05 -6.87 13.59
CA SER A 107 14.74 -8.10 13.22
C SER A 107 15.89 -8.44 14.16
N SER A 108 16.02 -9.70 14.55
CA SER A 108 17.23 -10.23 15.18
C SER A 108 18.31 -10.69 14.19
N ALA A 109 17.98 -10.83 12.91
CA ALA A 109 18.88 -11.36 11.87
C ALA A 109 19.32 -10.31 10.82
N PHE A 110 18.65 -9.16 10.79
CA PHE A 110 18.79 -8.08 9.82
C PHE A 110 19.18 -6.81 10.57
N GLY A 111 20.49 -6.62 10.73
CA GLY A 111 21.08 -5.50 11.47
C GLY A 111 21.85 -5.92 12.71
N ALA A 112 22.58 -4.96 13.31
CA ALA A 112 23.30 -5.16 14.57
C ALA A 112 22.38 -4.99 15.80
N GLU A 113 21.31 -4.20 15.66
CA GLU A 113 20.30 -3.97 16.68
C GLU A 113 19.01 -4.70 16.30
N ARG A 114 18.20 -5.06 17.31
CA ARG A 114 16.90 -5.71 17.08
C ARG A 114 15.93 -4.84 16.26
N VAL A 115 16.12 -3.54 16.27
CA VAL A 115 15.27 -2.58 15.58
C VAL A 115 16.16 -1.64 14.79
N THR A 116 16.00 -1.62 13.47
CA THR A 116 16.78 -0.74 12.60
C THR A 116 15.88 0.34 12.01
N ARG A 117 16.30 1.60 12.11
CA ARG A 117 15.57 2.77 11.61
C ARG A 117 16.25 3.39 10.40
N TYR A 118 15.45 3.68 9.38
CA TYR A 118 15.87 4.28 8.13
C TYR A 118 15.17 5.61 7.94
N GLY A 119 15.92 6.64 7.51
CA GLY A 119 15.37 7.96 7.22
C GLY A 119 14.59 8.05 5.90
N SER A 120 14.47 6.95 5.15
CA SER A 120 13.64 6.85 3.94
C SER A 120 13.34 5.39 3.60
N ILE A 121 12.28 5.18 2.81
CA ILE A 121 11.93 3.86 2.29
C ILE A 121 12.97 3.31 1.31
N ASP A 122 13.59 4.17 0.50
CA ASP A 122 14.62 3.76 -0.45
C ASP A 122 15.85 3.22 0.30
N GLY A 123 16.27 3.90 1.37
CA GLY A 123 17.37 3.44 2.20
C GLY A 123 17.09 2.10 2.88
N ALA A 124 15.86 1.91 3.37
CA ALA A 124 15.43 0.63 3.93
C ALA A 124 15.46 -0.49 2.88
N LEU A 125 14.91 -0.23 1.70
CA LEU A 125 14.79 -1.21 0.64
C LEU A 125 16.16 -1.63 0.08
N ASP A 126 17.09 -0.69 -0.10
CA ASP A 126 18.44 -1.00 -0.57
C ASP A 126 19.22 -1.89 0.41
N ASP A 127 19.04 -1.68 1.71
CA ASP A 127 19.70 -2.50 2.72
C ASP A 127 19.05 -3.88 2.85
N VAL A 128 17.71 -3.95 2.87
CA VAL A 128 16.96 -5.22 2.84
C VAL A 128 17.33 -6.05 1.61
N ARG A 129 17.36 -5.46 0.42
CA ARG A 129 17.78 -6.15 -0.81
C ARG A 129 19.19 -6.71 -0.71
N ARG A 130 20.11 -5.96 -0.12
CA ARG A 130 21.50 -6.39 0.05
C ARG A 130 21.59 -7.56 1.01
N TRP A 131 20.95 -7.45 2.17
CA TRP A 131 20.90 -8.51 3.17
C TRP A 131 20.19 -9.76 2.63
N HIS A 132 19.00 -9.62 2.04
CA HIS A 132 18.26 -10.72 1.42
C HIS A 132 19.14 -11.49 0.41
N ARG A 133 19.86 -10.79 -0.48
CA ARG A 133 20.79 -11.44 -1.41
C ARG A 133 21.94 -12.18 -0.71
N SER A 134 22.39 -11.69 0.45
CA SER A 134 23.39 -12.37 1.27
C SER A 134 22.80 -13.62 1.91
N GLU A 135 21.63 -13.50 2.53
CA GLU A 135 20.95 -14.58 3.26
C GLU A 135 20.56 -15.72 2.32
N MET A 136 19.95 -15.42 1.17
CA MET A 136 19.56 -16.43 0.18
C MET A 136 20.75 -17.14 -0.48
N LYS A 137 21.97 -16.61 -0.34
CA LYS A 137 23.22 -17.28 -0.76
C LYS A 137 23.88 -18.08 0.35
N ALA A 138 23.53 -17.84 1.61
CA ALA A 138 24.14 -18.47 2.77
C ALA A 138 23.56 -19.86 3.09
N GLY A 139 22.89 -20.49 2.12
CA GLY A 139 22.31 -21.84 2.23
C GLY A 139 23.27 -22.94 1.78
#